data_AF-A0A833FFV0-F1
#
_entry.id   AF-A0A833FFV0-F1
#
_cell.length_a   1.000
_cell.length_b   1.000
_cell.length_c   1.000
_cell.angle_alpha   90.00
_cell.angle_beta   90.00
_cell.angle_gamma   90.00
#
_symmetry.space_group_name_H-M   'P 1'
#
loop_
_entity.id
_entity.type
_entity.pdbx_description
1 polymer ?
#
loop_
_entity_poly.entity_id
_entity_poly.type
_entity_poly.pdbx_seq_one_letter_code
_entity_poly.pdbx_strand_id
1 'polypeptide(L)' 'MGAVYNEATLKKIMNEHDITITVELNEGDANATVWTCDLTYDYVKINGEYHT' A
#
# COMPACT_ATOMS: atom_id res chain seq x y z
N MET A 1 -21.38 6.09 -2.80
CA MET A 1 -21.48 4.83 -2.00
C MET A 1 -20.09 4.52 -1.50
N GLY A 2 -19.89 4.39 -0.19
CA GLY A 2 -18.59 4.05 0.39
C GLY A 2 -18.29 2.56 0.26
N ALA A 3 -17.02 2.18 0.36
CA ALA A 3 -16.61 0.78 0.44
C ALA A 3 -17.21 0.12 1.69
N VAL A 4 -17.64 -1.14 1.55
CA VAL A 4 -18.07 -1.95 2.71
C VAL A 4 -16.84 -2.28 3.53
N TYR A 5 -16.75 -1.73 4.74
CA TYR A 5 -15.65 -1.99 5.65
C TYR A 5 -15.84 -3.35 6.34
N ASN A 6 -14.89 -4.26 6.17
CA ASN A 6 -14.80 -5.51 6.90
C ASN A 6 -13.40 -5.68 7.48
N GLU A 7 -13.30 -5.53 8.80
CA GLU A 7 -12.03 -5.59 9.52
C GLU A 7 -11.35 -6.96 9.42
N ALA A 8 -12.11 -8.06 9.49
CA ALA A 8 -11.56 -9.41 9.44
C ALA A 8 -10.91 -9.71 8.09
N THR A 9 -11.57 -9.30 7.00
CA THR A 9 -11.03 -9.42 5.64
C THR A 9 -9.80 -8.53 5.46
N LEU A 10 -9.87 -7.27 5.92
CA LEU A 10 -8.75 -6.35 5.82
C LEU A 10 -7.53 -6.87 6.58
N LYS A 11 -7.71 -7.33 7.82
CA LYS A 11 -6.63 -7.90 8.64
C LYS A 11 -6.01 -9.12 7.99
N LYS A 12 -6.78 -9.96 7.30
CA LYS A 12 -6.24 -11.10 6.56
C LYS A 12 -5.31 -10.64 5.43
N ILE A 13 -5.75 -9.71 4.60
CA ILE A 13 -4.98 -9.17 3.46
C ILE A 13 -3.70 -8.48 3.95
N MET A 14 -3.79 -7.70 5.03
CA MET A 14 -2.63 -6.99 5.59
C MET A 14 -1.55 -7.90 6.18
N ASN A 15 -1.84 -9.19 6.40
CA ASN A 15 -0.85 -10.18 6.86
C ASN A 15 -0.19 -10.94 5.70
N GLU A 16 -0.57 -10.66 4.45
CA GLU A 16 0.06 -11.29 3.28
C GLU A 16 1.42 -10.65 3.00
N HIS A 17 2.31 -11.39 2.33
CA HIS A 17 3.63 -10.89 1.94
C HIS A 17 3.53 -9.80 0.88
N ASP A 18 2.68 -10.01 -0.13
CA ASP A 18 2.47 -9.07 -1.23
C ASP A 18 1.02 -8.58 -1.20
N ILE A 19 0.83 -7.26 -1.25
CA ILE A 19 -0.49 -6.63 -1.26
C ILE A 19 -0.73 -6.00 -2.63
N THR A 20 -1.81 -6.41 -3.30
CA THR A 20 -2.23 -5.81 -4.57
C THR A 20 -3.30 -4.76 -4.33
N ILE A 21 -3.08 -3.54 -4.82
CA ILE A 21 -4.04 -2.45 -4.79
C ILE A 21 -4.44 -2.11 -6.22
N THR A 22 -5.74 -2.16 -6.52
CA THR A 22 -6.29 -1.77 -7.82
C THR A 22 -6.98 -0.42 -7.67
N VAL A 23 -6.65 0.52 -8.55
CA VAL A 23 -7.27 1.86 -8.59
C VAL A 23 -7.86 2.07 -9.97
N GLU A 24 -9.17 2.27 -10.03
CA GLU A 24 -9.91 2.54 -11.26
C GLU A 24 -10.30 4.02 -11.31
N LEU A 25 -9.68 4.77 -12.22
CA LEU A 25 -9.96 6.20 -12.40
C LEU A 25 -11.19 6.47 -13.27
N ASN A 26 -11.65 5.46 -14.03
CA ASN A 26 -12.76 5.57 -14.98
C ASN A 26 -12.54 6.69 -16.04
N GLU A 27 -11.29 6.94 -16.44
CA GLU A 27 -10.88 8.03 -17.33
C GLU A 27 -10.15 7.49 -18.58
N GLY A 28 -10.79 6.54 -19.28
CA GLY A 28 -10.27 5.91 -20.50
C GLY A 28 -9.55 4.58 -20.28
N ASP A 29 -8.76 4.16 -21.27
CA ASP A 29 -8.18 2.79 -21.35
C ASP A 29 -6.69 2.71 -20.95
N ALA A 30 -6.11 3.83 -20.50
CA ALA A 30 -4.73 3.87 -20.05
C ALA A 30 -4.55 3.04 -18.76
N ASN A 31 -3.43 2.32 -18.68
CA ASN A 31 -3.06 1.53 -17.50
C ASN A 31 -1.59 1.72 -17.15
N ALA A 32 -1.27 1.60 -15.86
CA ALA A 32 0.08 1.63 -15.33
C ALA A 32 0.18 0.74 -14.08
N THR A 33 1.33 0.10 -13.89
CA THR A 33 1.63 -0.72 -12.71
C THR A 33 2.83 -0.14 -11.99
N VAL A 34 2.71 0.04 -10.66
CA VAL A 34 3.78 0.53 -9.80
C VAL A 34 4.04 -0.51 -8.72
N TRP A 35 5.31 -0.79 -8.47
CA TRP A 35 5.76 -1.64 -7.37
C TRP A 35 6.33 -0.76 -6.27
N THR A 36 5.90 -1.02 -5.03
CA THR A 36 6.38 -0.31 -3.84
C THR A 36 6.38 -1.27 -2.65
N CYS A 37 7.01 -0.88 -1.56
CA CYS A 37 6.96 -1.56 -0.28
C CYS A 37 6.31 -0.68 0.80
N ASP A 38 6.11 -1.27 1.98
CA ASP A 38 5.62 -0.60 3.17
C ASP A 38 6.67 0.32 3.80
N LEU A 39 6.19 1.28 4.60
CA LEU A 39 7.05 2.16 5.37
C LEU A 39 7.21 1.62 6.80
N THR A 40 8.41 1.18 7.13
CA THR A 40 8.72 0.58 8.43
C THR A 40 9.43 1.55 9.37
N TYR A 41 9.35 1.29 10.67
CA TYR A 41 10.13 2.01 11.68
C TYR A 41 11.64 1.89 11.42
N ASP A 42 12.11 0.71 11.02
CA ASP A 42 13.52 0.47 10.76
C ASP A 42 14.03 1.30 9.58
N TYR A 43 13.21 1.49 8.53
CA TYR A 43 13.55 2.40 7.43
C TYR A 43 13.79 3.82 7.95
N VAL A 44 12.91 4.32 8.83
CA VAL A 44 13.04 5.65 9.43
C VAL A 44 14.27 5.73 10.33
N LYS A 45 14.54 4.71 11.13
CA LYS A 45 15.71 4.67 12.02
C LYS A 45 17.03 4.69 11.23
N ILE A 46 17.15 3.84 10.21
CA ILE A 46 18.36 3.77 9.36
C ILE A 46 18.62 5.11 8.68
N ASN A 47 17.59 5.73 8.10
CA ASN A 47 17.75 6.96 7.33
C ASN A 47 17.71 8.24 8.19
N GLY A 48 17.13 8.18 9.39
CA GLY A 48 16.99 9.31 10.29
C GLY A 48 18.29 9.70 11.01
N GLU A 49 19.25 8.77 11.10
CA GLU A 49 20.58 9.03 11.66
C GLU A 49 21.54 9.68 10.66
N TYR A 50 21.14 9.83 9.38
CA TYR A 50 21.88 10.61 8.38
C TYR A 50 21.61 12.12 8.59
N HIS A 51 22.24 12.70 9.61
CA HIS A 51 22.34 14.15 9.72
C HIS A 51 23.46 14.66 8.79
N THR A 52 23.08 15.52 7.84
CA THR A 52 24.00 16.37 7.04
C THR A 52 24.69 17.43 7.90
#